data_AF-A0A9D7CWZ9-F1
#
_entry.id   AF-A0A9D7CWZ9-F1
#
_cell.length_a   1.000
_cell.length_b   1.000
_cell.length_c   1.000
_cell.angle_alpha   90.00
_cell.angle_beta   90.00
_cell.angle_gamma   90.00
#
_symmetry.space_group_name_H-M   'P 1'
#
loop_
_entity.id
_entity.type
_entity.pdbx_description
1 polymer ?
#
loop_
_entity_poly.entity_id
_entity_poly.type
_entity_poly.pdbx_seq_one_letter_code
_entity_poly.pdbx_strand_id
1 'polypeptide(L)'
;MTRVLFALACILGSAHCSGGSVVAPNADAGDGGTSADSAAQKVPTVHRTAAAPCTAPRPAGTPPGAPGDCKADADCTAGKNGRCTYGPTFSAVCSYDECSADGDCGAGVCDCRNETRRGANTCFRGNCVTDGDCGGGGGYCSPSGASLWDNCRSNVPPGSFGYFCHTKSDACVDDVDCGEGFTCLFAADTQRWSCLPRLCTK
;
A
#
# COMPACT_ATOMS: atom_id res chain seq x y z
N MET A 1 16.91 -0.67 41.39
CA MET A 1 16.79 -2.01 42.00
C MET A 1 15.51 -2.01 42.82
N THR A 2 14.45 -2.69 42.38
CA THR A 2 13.48 -3.44 43.21
C THR A 2 12.62 -4.27 42.25
N ARG A 3 12.79 -5.60 42.29
CA ARG A 3 11.95 -6.57 41.59
C ARG A 3 10.74 -6.87 42.47
N VAL A 4 9.55 -6.99 41.90
CA VAL A 4 8.40 -7.63 42.56
C VAL A 4 7.96 -8.79 41.68
N LEU A 5 8.34 -10.00 42.11
CA LEU A 5 7.76 -11.27 41.68
C LEU A 5 6.35 -11.37 42.29
N PHE A 6 5.36 -11.80 41.50
CA PHE A 6 4.20 -12.49 42.04
C PHE A 6 4.05 -13.84 41.34
N ALA A 7 4.06 -14.87 42.16
CA ALA A 7 3.98 -16.27 41.77
C ALA A 7 2.56 -16.82 42.07
N LEU A 8 2.09 -17.63 41.13
CA LEU A 8 1.37 -18.90 41.29
C LEU A 8 0.15 -19.01 42.23
N ALA A 9 -0.98 -19.40 41.64
CA ALA A 9 -1.88 -20.39 42.24
C ALA A 9 -2.78 -21.04 41.14
N CYS A 10 -2.36 -22.21 40.65
CA CYS A 10 -3.26 -23.18 40.01
C CYS A 10 -4.03 -23.93 41.11
N ILE A 11 -5.35 -23.87 41.08
CA ILE A 11 -6.20 -24.70 41.95
C ILE A 11 -6.84 -25.80 41.09
N LEU A 12 -6.44 -27.03 41.40
CA LEU A 12 -7.02 -28.29 40.96
C LEU A 12 -8.40 -28.49 41.61
N GLY A 13 -9.38 -28.97 40.82
CA GLY A 13 -10.65 -29.49 41.32
C GLY A 13 -11.09 -30.69 40.48
N SER A 14 -11.14 -31.87 41.09
CA SER A 14 -11.58 -33.14 40.48
C SER A 14 -12.75 -33.71 41.30
N ALA A 15 -13.88 -34.04 40.65
CA ALA A 15 -14.86 -35.10 41.01
C ALA A 15 -16.09 -34.99 40.07
N HIS A 16 -16.26 -35.90 39.11
CA HIS A 16 -17.13 -37.10 39.14
C HIS A 16 -18.65 -36.84 39.15
N CYS A 17 -19.32 -37.21 38.04
CA CYS A 17 -20.65 -37.84 38.03
C CYS A 17 -20.83 -38.65 36.72
N SER A 18 -21.19 -39.91 36.88
CA SER A 18 -21.44 -40.89 35.83
C SER A 18 -22.88 -40.81 35.30
N GLY A 19 -23.08 -41.25 34.05
CA GLY A 19 -24.33 -41.89 33.63
C GLY A 19 -25.13 -41.12 32.58
N GLY A 20 -25.28 -41.74 31.40
CA GLY A 20 -26.22 -41.26 30.38
C GLY A 20 -25.89 -41.75 28.98
N SER A 21 -26.03 -43.06 28.73
CA SER A 21 -26.02 -43.61 27.38
C SER A 21 -27.36 -43.28 26.70
N VAL A 22 -27.32 -42.44 25.67
CA VAL A 22 -28.42 -42.27 24.71
C VAL A 22 -27.88 -42.53 23.32
N VAL A 23 -28.39 -43.62 22.73
CA VAL A 23 -28.17 -43.98 21.34
C VAL A 23 -29.05 -43.08 20.48
N ALA A 24 -28.46 -42.33 19.56
CA ALA A 24 -29.18 -41.65 18.48
C ALA A 24 -28.58 -42.06 17.12
N PRO A 25 -29.42 -42.34 16.11
CA PRO A 25 -28.98 -42.96 14.86
C PRO A 25 -28.45 -41.95 13.84
N ASN A 26 -27.53 -42.43 13.00
CA ASN A 26 -27.14 -41.98 11.66
C ASN A 26 -27.32 -40.48 11.33
N ALA A 27 -26.20 -39.77 11.31
CA ALA A 27 -25.98 -38.70 10.35
C ALA A 27 -24.70 -39.05 9.56
N ASP A 28 -24.88 -39.67 8.40
CA ASP A 28 -23.91 -39.61 7.30
C ASP A 28 -23.80 -38.13 6.88
N ALA A 29 -22.97 -37.36 7.59
CA ALA A 29 -22.50 -36.08 7.11
C ALA A 29 -21.33 -36.38 6.19
N GLY A 30 -21.61 -36.39 4.88
CA GLY A 30 -20.62 -36.61 3.85
C GLY A 30 -19.40 -35.73 4.06
N ASP A 31 -18.23 -36.38 4.13
CA ASP A 31 -16.92 -35.80 3.89
C ASP A 31 -16.88 -35.30 2.43
N GLY A 32 -17.49 -34.13 2.23
CA GLY A 32 -17.39 -33.33 1.02
C GLY A 32 -16.55 -32.09 1.28
N GLY A 33 -15.52 -32.22 2.13
CA GLY A 33 -14.46 -31.23 2.27
C GLY A 33 -13.69 -31.18 0.97
N THR A 34 -14.24 -30.49 -0.02
CA THR A 34 -13.45 -29.96 -1.12
C THR A 34 -12.43 -29.05 -0.45
N SER A 35 -11.21 -29.60 -0.27
CA SER A 35 -10.03 -28.77 -0.16
C SER A 35 -10.09 -27.86 -1.37
N ALA A 36 -10.56 -26.63 -1.15
CA ALA A 36 -10.24 -25.53 -2.02
C ALA A 36 -8.72 -25.47 -1.95
N ASP A 37 -8.07 -26.20 -2.87
CA ASP A 37 -6.71 -25.94 -3.28
C ASP A 37 -6.65 -24.43 -3.35
N SER A 38 -5.82 -23.86 -2.46
CA SER A 38 -5.58 -22.43 -2.42
C SER A 38 -5.03 -22.08 -3.79
N ALA A 39 -5.92 -21.71 -4.72
CA ALA A 39 -5.54 -21.21 -6.01
C ALA A 39 -4.57 -20.08 -5.70
N ALA A 40 -3.31 -20.27 -6.10
CA ALA A 40 -2.26 -19.33 -5.79
C ALA A 40 -2.74 -17.95 -6.26
N GLN A 41 -2.67 -16.97 -5.37
CA GLN A 41 -3.08 -15.62 -5.72
C GLN A 41 -2.25 -15.17 -6.92
N LYS A 42 -2.93 -14.71 -7.97
CA LYS A 42 -2.28 -14.14 -9.16
C LYS A 42 -1.27 -13.09 -8.70
N VAL A 43 -0.08 -13.11 -9.30
CA VAL A 43 0.95 -12.08 -9.07
C VAL A 43 0.49 -10.81 -9.78
N PRO A 44 0.36 -9.66 -9.10
CA PRO A 44 0.09 -8.38 -9.75
C PRO A 44 1.17 -8.03 -10.76
N THR A 45 0.80 -7.31 -11.81
CA THR A 45 1.76 -6.86 -12.83
C THR A 45 2.79 -5.87 -12.26
N VAL A 46 2.36 -5.07 -11.28
CA VAL A 46 3.19 -4.04 -10.64
C VAL A 46 3.17 -4.27 -9.13
N HIS A 47 4.29 -4.74 -8.58
CA HIS A 47 4.49 -4.94 -7.15
C HIS A 47 5.98 -4.80 -6.80
N ARG A 48 6.30 -4.72 -5.50
CA ARG A 48 7.67 -4.49 -5.01
C ARG A 48 8.25 -5.75 -4.37
N THR A 49 8.90 -6.59 -5.17
CA THR A 49 9.62 -7.78 -4.66
C THR A 49 10.75 -7.45 -3.70
N ALA A 50 11.38 -6.28 -3.84
CA ALA A 50 12.46 -5.82 -2.99
C ALA A 50 12.48 -4.28 -2.92
N ALA A 51 13.08 -3.76 -1.85
CA ALA A 51 13.38 -2.35 -1.71
C ALA A 51 14.49 -1.97 -2.70
N ALA A 52 14.30 -0.88 -3.43
CA ALA A 52 15.26 -0.41 -4.43
C ALA A 52 15.59 1.07 -4.19
N PRO A 53 16.88 1.47 -4.20
CA PRO A 53 17.26 2.87 -4.11
C PRO A 53 16.96 3.62 -5.42
N CYS A 54 16.71 4.92 -5.32
CA CYS A 54 16.54 5.81 -6.46
C CYS A 54 17.90 6.24 -7.02
N THR A 55 18.44 5.44 -7.94
CA THR A 55 19.76 5.68 -8.55
C THR A 55 19.70 6.55 -9.81
N ALA A 56 18.53 6.65 -10.44
CA ALA A 56 18.37 7.45 -11.65
C ALA A 56 18.64 8.93 -11.37
N PRO A 57 19.48 9.60 -12.18
CA PRO A 57 19.71 11.03 -12.04
C PRO A 57 18.40 11.78 -12.26
N ARG A 58 18.23 12.90 -11.56
CA ARG A 58 17.06 13.74 -11.75
C ARG A 58 17.17 14.51 -13.07
N PRO A 59 16.21 14.39 -14.01
CA PRO A 59 16.21 15.18 -15.24
C PRO A 59 16.29 16.68 -14.93
N ALA A 60 16.91 17.46 -15.83
CA ALA A 60 16.97 18.91 -15.69
C ALA A 60 15.56 19.51 -15.64
N GLY A 61 15.41 20.60 -14.91
CA GLY A 61 14.16 21.35 -14.88
C GLY A 61 13.92 21.99 -16.23
N THR A 62 12.65 22.18 -16.58
CA THR A 62 12.25 23.01 -17.71
C THR A 62 11.72 24.31 -17.11
N PRO A 63 12.59 25.26 -16.74
CA PRO A 63 12.16 26.50 -16.14
C PRO A 63 11.26 27.22 -17.14
N PRO A 64 10.05 27.61 -16.72
CA PRO A 64 9.26 28.51 -17.51
C PRO A 64 10.03 29.81 -17.70
N GLY A 65 9.92 30.46 -18.86
CA GLY A 65 10.18 31.91 -18.95
C GLY A 65 9.16 32.75 -18.15
N ALA A 66 8.51 32.16 -17.15
CA ALA A 66 7.42 32.73 -16.35
C ALA A 66 7.97 33.25 -15.01
N PRO A 67 7.27 34.20 -14.36
CA PRO A 67 7.64 34.66 -13.03
C PRO A 67 7.53 33.53 -11.99
N GLY A 68 8.35 33.60 -10.94
CA GLY A 68 8.32 32.64 -9.85
C GLY A 68 9.58 32.65 -8.98
N ASP A 69 9.76 31.57 -8.22
CA ASP A 69 10.80 31.41 -7.19
C ASP A 69 12.19 31.16 -7.77
N CYS A 70 12.27 30.77 -9.04
CA CYS A 70 13.50 30.39 -9.72
C CYS A 70 13.45 30.75 -11.21
N LYS A 71 14.62 30.84 -11.82
CA LYS A 71 14.83 30.99 -13.26
C LYS A 71 15.62 29.83 -13.85
N ALA A 72 16.40 29.14 -13.03
CA ALA A 72 17.15 27.94 -13.40
C ALA A 72 17.24 26.99 -12.21
N ASP A 73 17.63 25.73 -12.47
CA ASP A 73 17.85 24.73 -11.43
C ASP A 73 18.83 25.19 -10.35
N ALA A 74 19.83 26.00 -10.71
CA ALA A 74 20.83 26.55 -9.79
C ALA A 74 20.25 27.48 -8.72
N ASP A 75 19.05 28.05 -8.94
CA ASP A 75 18.38 28.88 -7.92
C ASP A 75 17.75 28.00 -6.81
N CYS A 76 17.50 26.73 -7.10
CA CYS A 76 16.85 25.79 -6.20
C CYS A 76 17.86 25.10 -5.28
N THR A 77 18.35 25.83 -4.27
CA THR A 77 19.40 25.38 -3.35
C THR A 77 18.91 24.90 -1.98
N ALA A 78 17.60 25.05 -1.68
CA ALA A 78 17.06 24.75 -0.36
C ALA A 78 16.99 23.25 -0.04
N GLY A 79 17.12 22.38 -1.05
CA GLY A 79 16.99 20.94 -0.90
C GLY A 79 17.81 20.16 -1.91
N LYS A 80 17.71 18.82 -1.84
CA LYS A 80 18.49 17.92 -2.69
C LYS A 80 17.97 17.92 -4.13
N ASN A 81 18.90 17.92 -5.08
CA ASN A 81 18.63 17.83 -6.51
C ASN A 81 17.57 18.85 -6.98
N GLY A 82 17.66 20.11 -6.55
CA GLY A 82 16.69 21.14 -6.89
C GLY A 82 16.46 21.28 -8.39
N ARG A 83 15.18 21.39 -8.79
CA ARG A 83 14.77 21.62 -10.18
C ARG A 83 13.78 22.77 -10.26
N CYS A 84 14.05 23.69 -11.17
CA CYS A 84 13.16 24.79 -11.51
C CYS A 84 12.18 24.33 -12.59
N THR A 85 10.89 24.33 -12.26
CA THR A 85 9.85 23.70 -13.08
C THR A 85 8.50 24.41 -12.90
N TYR A 86 7.47 23.88 -13.52
CA TYR A 86 6.30 24.61 -14.00
C TYR A 86 5.13 24.84 -13.04
N GLY A 87 5.21 24.86 -11.70
CA GLY A 87 4.07 25.18 -10.81
C GLY A 87 2.70 24.51 -11.10
N PRO A 88 1.66 24.71 -10.27
CA PRO A 88 0.27 24.42 -10.68
C PRO A 88 -0.35 25.57 -11.48
N THR A 89 0.14 26.79 -11.24
CA THR A 89 -0.34 28.05 -11.84
C THR A 89 0.59 28.55 -12.95
N PHE A 90 1.37 27.64 -13.56
CA PHE A 90 2.39 27.95 -14.56
C PHE A 90 3.51 28.92 -14.11
N SER A 91 3.64 29.17 -12.79
CA SER A 91 4.77 29.89 -12.23
C SER A 91 6.00 29.00 -12.12
N ALA A 92 7.19 29.59 -12.18
CA ALA A 92 8.42 28.87 -11.91
C ALA A 92 8.50 28.55 -10.40
N VAL A 93 8.64 27.28 -10.05
CA VAL A 93 8.77 26.82 -8.66
C VAL A 93 9.92 25.84 -8.54
N CYS A 94 10.56 25.85 -7.37
CA CYS A 94 11.54 24.83 -7.04
C CYS A 94 10.88 23.55 -6.54
N SER A 95 11.41 22.42 -6.97
CA SER A 95 11.05 21.09 -6.47
C SER A 95 12.30 20.33 -6.08
N TYR A 96 12.20 19.40 -5.13
CA TYR A 96 13.34 18.74 -4.51
C TYR A 96 13.07 17.25 -4.32
N ASP A 97 14.11 16.43 -4.29
CA ASP A 97 14.00 15.04 -3.86
C ASP A 97 13.83 14.98 -2.34
N GLU A 98 12.81 14.26 -1.86
CA GLU A 98 12.56 14.00 -0.45
C GLU A 98 13.39 12.81 0.06
N CYS A 99 13.64 11.84 -0.81
CA CYS A 99 14.29 10.58 -0.48
C CYS A 99 15.25 10.10 -1.58
N SER A 100 16.11 9.15 -1.21
CA SER A 100 17.04 8.43 -2.09
C SER A 100 16.90 6.91 -1.96
N ALA A 101 16.32 6.42 -0.87
CA ALA A 101 15.91 5.05 -0.67
C ALA A 101 14.73 4.99 0.31
N ASP A 102 14.05 3.83 0.40
CA ASP A 102 12.91 3.63 1.30
C ASP A 102 13.22 3.97 2.77
N GLY A 103 14.45 3.71 3.21
CA GLY A 103 14.89 4.03 4.58
C GLY A 103 14.83 5.53 4.94
N ASP A 104 14.82 6.42 3.93
CA ASP A 104 14.64 7.86 4.16
C ASP A 104 13.18 8.23 4.51
N CYS A 105 12.24 7.33 4.22
CA CYS A 105 10.79 7.54 4.36
C CYS A 105 10.20 6.93 5.65
N GLY A 106 11.03 6.42 6.56
CA GLY A 106 10.57 5.71 7.75
C GLY A 106 9.90 4.39 7.38
N ALA A 107 8.62 4.22 7.72
CA ALA A 107 7.81 3.04 7.35
C ALA A 107 7.17 3.18 5.95
N GLY A 108 7.75 3.99 5.07
CA GLY A 108 7.22 4.31 3.75
C GLY A 108 8.12 3.85 2.61
N VAL A 109 7.68 4.11 1.39
CA VAL A 109 8.38 3.81 0.15
C VAL A 109 8.88 5.10 -0.48
N CYS A 110 10.11 5.07 -0.99
CA CYS A 110 10.62 6.13 -1.84
C CYS A 110 10.21 5.84 -3.29
N ASP A 111 9.24 6.58 -3.81
CA ASP A 111 8.85 6.50 -5.22
C ASP A 111 9.76 7.40 -6.05
N CYS A 112 10.50 6.78 -6.96
CA CYS A 112 11.55 7.43 -7.71
C CYS A 112 10.98 8.16 -8.92
N ARG A 113 11.38 9.42 -9.10
CA ARG A 113 11.05 10.21 -10.29
C ARG A 113 9.54 10.30 -10.55
N ASN A 114 8.77 10.57 -9.51
CA ASN A 114 7.33 10.69 -9.60
C ASN A 114 6.94 11.91 -10.46
N GLU A 115 6.31 11.67 -11.61
CA GLU A 115 5.92 12.71 -12.55
C GLU A 115 4.85 13.66 -11.99
N THR A 116 3.92 13.15 -11.17
CA THR A 116 2.93 13.99 -10.47
C THR A 116 3.59 14.92 -9.45
N ARG A 117 4.83 14.59 -9.04
CA ARG A 117 5.71 15.38 -8.18
C ARG A 117 6.90 15.96 -8.95
N ARG A 118 6.74 16.18 -10.26
CA ARG A 118 7.71 16.90 -11.12
C ARG A 118 9.07 16.19 -11.15
N GLY A 119 9.03 14.87 -11.30
CA GLY A 119 10.22 14.02 -11.36
C GLY A 119 11.04 14.01 -10.07
N ALA A 120 10.47 14.44 -8.95
CA ALA A 120 11.09 14.29 -7.63
C ALA A 120 11.01 12.85 -7.14
N ASN A 121 11.95 12.46 -6.29
CA ASN A 121 11.75 11.30 -5.42
C ASN A 121 10.86 11.73 -4.25
N THR A 122 9.78 11.00 -4.00
CA THR A 122 8.76 11.37 -2.99
C THR A 122 8.49 10.20 -2.06
N CYS A 123 8.34 10.50 -0.77
CA CYS A 123 7.97 9.49 0.21
C CYS A 123 6.47 9.23 0.17
N PHE A 124 6.08 7.99 -0.14
CA PHE A 124 4.70 7.53 0.03
C PHE A 124 4.55 6.63 1.25
N ARG A 125 3.39 6.73 1.88
CA ARG A 125 3.02 5.90 3.02
C ARG A 125 2.18 4.73 2.57
N GLY A 126 2.16 3.68 3.38
CA GLY A 126 1.50 2.44 3.04
C GLY A 126 1.45 1.50 4.23
N ASN A 127 1.00 0.28 3.99
CA ASN A 127 1.11 -0.82 4.95
C ASN A 127 2.18 -1.85 4.55
N CYS A 128 2.97 -1.56 3.51
CA CYS A 128 4.11 -2.37 3.07
C CYS A 128 5.18 -1.51 2.38
N VAL A 129 6.40 -2.02 2.41
CA VAL A 129 7.53 -1.53 1.60
C VAL A 129 7.84 -2.54 0.50
N THR A 130 7.80 -3.84 0.81
CA THR A 130 8.05 -4.94 -0.12
C THR A 130 7.00 -6.04 0.04
N ASP A 131 6.97 -6.99 -0.90
CA ASP A 131 6.10 -8.17 -0.83
C ASP A 131 6.29 -8.97 0.48
N GLY A 132 7.52 -8.96 1.03
CA GLY A 132 7.82 -9.63 2.31
C GLY A 132 7.03 -9.08 3.50
N ASP A 133 6.57 -7.83 3.43
CA ASP A 133 5.75 -7.20 4.47
C ASP A 133 4.29 -7.67 4.42
N CYS A 134 3.86 -8.25 3.30
CA CYS A 134 2.47 -8.67 3.07
C CYS A 134 2.16 -10.11 3.53
N GLY A 135 2.96 -10.60 4.49
CA GLY A 135 2.83 -11.92 5.08
C GLY A 135 3.41 -13.05 4.22
N GLY A 136 3.89 -14.12 4.87
CA GLY A 136 4.61 -15.23 4.23
C GLY A 136 3.79 -16.17 3.34
N GLY A 137 2.66 -15.73 2.78
CA GLY A 137 1.68 -16.57 2.09
C GLY A 137 1.31 -16.14 0.66
N GLY A 138 2.09 -15.25 0.03
CA GLY A 138 1.86 -14.79 -1.34
C GLY A 138 1.12 -13.46 -1.45
N GLY A 139 1.26 -12.56 -0.47
CA GLY A 139 0.83 -11.17 -0.60
C GLY A 139 1.85 -10.37 -1.42
N TYR A 140 1.38 -9.32 -2.09
CA TYR A 140 2.20 -8.47 -2.96
C TYR A 140 2.01 -7.01 -2.58
N CYS A 141 3.09 -6.25 -2.55
CA CYS A 141 3.07 -4.84 -2.19
C CYS A 141 2.95 -3.98 -3.45
N SER A 142 1.76 -3.46 -3.71
CA SER A 142 1.44 -2.76 -4.97
C SER A 142 1.10 -1.28 -4.74
N PRO A 143 1.46 -0.39 -5.68
CA PRO A 143 1.09 1.02 -5.59
C PRO A 143 -0.39 1.24 -5.93
N SER A 144 -1.07 2.11 -5.19
CA SER A 144 -2.42 2.58 -5.52
C SER A 144 -2.53 4.09 -5.28
N GLY A 145 -3.27 4.78 -6.13
CA GLY A 145 -3.83 6.09 -5.79
C GLY A 145 -4.99 5.92 -4.80
N ALA A 146 -5.15 6.87 -3.89
CA ALA A 146 -6.39 7.06 -3.14
C ALA A 146 -7.22 8.12 -3.88
N SER A 147 -8.40 7.74 -4.34
CA SER A 147 -9.28 8.61 -5.13
C SER A 147 -10.11 9.55 -4.25
N LEU A 148 -10.60 10.64 -4.86
CA LEU A 148 -10.95 11.92 -4.21
C LEU A 148 -12.31 12.47 -4.57
N TRP A 149 -13.10 11.69 -5.28
CA TRP A 149 -14.45 12.07 -5.65
C TRP A 149 -15.43 11.40 -4.69
N ASP A 150 -16.55 12.06 -4.36
CA ASP A 150 -17.57 11.53 -3.43
C ASP A 150 -18.11 10.14 -3.86
N ASN A 151 -18.01 9.80 -5.15
CA ASN A 151 -18.36 8.49 -5.71
C ASN A 151 -17.21 7.47 -5.72
N CYS A 152 -16.00 7.89 -5.37
CA CYS A 152 -14.78 7.11 -5.30
C CYS A 152 -14.39 6.96 -3.82
N ARG A 153 -15.16 6.12 -3.12
CA ARG A 153 -15.04 5.79 -1.69
C ARG A 153 -13.64 6.06 -1.11
N SER A 154 -13.45 7.20 -0.44
CA SER A 154 -12.26 7.42 0.38
C SER A 154 -12.42 8.61 1.33
N ASN A 155 -11.93 8.43 2.57
CA ASN A 155 -11.67 9.50 3.55
C ASN A 155 -10.20 9.98 3.50
N VAL A 156 -9.48 9.69 2.40
CA VAL A 156 -8.06 9.98 2.26
C VAL A 156 -7.87 11.29 1.48
N PRO A 157 -6.99 12.21 1.93
CA PRO A 157 -6.80 13.49 1.27
C PRO A 157 -6.40 13.39 -0.21
N PRO A 158 -6.83 14.36 -1.03
CA PRO A 158 -6.36 14.62 -2.38
C PRO A 158 -4.90 14.32 -2.70
N GLY A 159 -4.66 13.36 -3.60
CA GLY A 159 -3.34 13.05 -4.17
C GLY A 159 -2.49 12.13 -3.29
N SER A 160 -3.12 11.38 -2.39
CA SER A 160 -2.45 10.38 -1.57
C SER A 160 -2.23 9.11 -2.39
N PHE A 161 -0.99 8.90 -2.84
CA PHE A 161 -0.54 7.63 -3.38
C PHE A 161 0.14 6.83 -2.26
N GLY A 162 0.02 5.51 -2.31
CA GLY A 162 0.59 4.63 -1.29
C GLY A 162 0.85 3.23 -1.80
N TYR A 163 1.50 2.43 -0.97
CA TYR A 163 1.78 1.02 -1.24
C TYR A 163 1.00 0.14 -0.29
N PHE A 164 0.24 -0.80 -0.86
CA PHE A 164 -0.70 -1.60 -0.11
C PHE A 164 -0.57 -3.08 -0.43
N CYS A 165 -0.69 -3.90 0.60
CA CYS A 165 -0.69 -5.33 0.44
C CYS A 165 -1.94 -5.83 -0.27
N HIS A 166 -1.72 -6.66 -1.28
CA HIS A 166 -2.73 -7.58 -1.77
C HIS A 166 -2.95 -8.74 -0.81
N THR A 167 -4.20 -9.19 -0.73
CA THR A 167 -4.63 -10.34 0.07
C THR A 167 -5.59 -11.22 -0.73
N LYS A 168 -5.78 -12.47 -0.29
CA LYS A 168 -6.71 -13.41 -0.95
C LYS A 168 -8.18 -12.96 -0.94
N SER A 169 -8.53 -11.95 -0.14
CA SER A 169 -9.90 -11.43 -0.09
C SER A 169 -10.03 -10.05 -0.73
N ASP A 170 -9.10 -9.73 -1.63
CA ASP A 170 -9.26 -8.67 -2.61
C ASP A 170 -10.22 -9.11 -3.72
N ALA A 171 -10.95 -8.14 -4.29
CA ALA A 171 -11.82 -8.37 -5.43
C ALA A 171 -11.08 -8.34 -6.77
N CYS A 172 -9.86 -7.80 -6.82
CA CYS A 172 -9.04 -7.72 -8.02
C CYS A 172 -7.54 -7.73 -7.68
N VAL A 173 -6.72 -8.11 -8.66
CA VAL A 173 -5.26 -8.07 -8.60
C VAL A 173 -4.71 -7.05 -9.60
N ASP A 174 -5.30 -6.96 -10.79
CA ASP A 174 -4.96 -5.99 -11.83
C ASP A 174 -6.23 -5.39 -12.46
N ASP A 175 -6.06 -4.30 -13.23
CA ASP A 175 -7.14 -3.63 -13.96
C ASP A 175 -7.92 -4.56 -14.89
N VAL A 176 -7.26 -5.56 -15.48
CA VAL A 176 -7.90 -6.52 -16.40
C VAL A 176 -8.95 -7.39 -15.69
N ASP A 177 -8.85 -7.54 -14.37
CA ASP A 177 -9.80 -8.32 -13.58
C ASP A 177 -11.14 -7.58 -13.39
N CYS A 178 -11.17 -6.26 -13.65
CA CYS A 178 -12.32 -5.40 -13.38
C CYS A 178 -13.26 -5.13 -14.57
N GLY A 179 -12.87 -5.53 -15.78
CA GLY A 179 -13.63 -5.26 -16.99
C GLY A 179 -13.61 -3.79 -17.44
N GLU A 180 -14.38 -3.47 -18.48
CA GLU A 180 -14.38 -2.13 -19.08
C GLU A 180 -14.99 -1.07 -18.15
N GLY A 181 -14.35 0.11 -18.10
CA GLY A 181 -14.83 1.24 -17.29
C GLY A 181 -14.38 1.22 -15.82
N PHE A 182 -13.72 0.15 -15.38
CA PHE A 182 -13.21 -0.01 -14.02
C PHE A 182 -11.68 -0.19 -14.00
N THR A 183 -11.12 -0.14 -12.79
CA THR A 183 -9.69 -0.24 -12.48
C THR A 183 -9.52 -0.78 -11.06
N CYS A 184 -8.45 -1.52 -10.84
CA CYS A 184 -8.15 -2.13 -9.56
C CYS A 184 -7.42 -1.13 -8.67
N LEU A 185 -8.07 -0.69 -7.59
CA LEU A 185 -7.54 0.28 -6.65
C LEU A 185 -7.71 -0.20 -5.21
N PHE A 186 -6.81 0.25 -4.34
CA PHE A 186 -6.95 0.05 -2.91
C PHE A 186 -8.04 0.97 -2.32
N ALA A 187 -9.08 0.37 -1.80
CA ALA A 187 -10.20 1.06 -1.15
C ALA A 187 -9.92 1.19 0.35
N ALA A 188 -9.62 2.41 0.81
CA ALA A 188 -9.19 2.66 2.18
C ALA A 188 -10.28 2.41 3.25
N ASP A 189 -11.56 2.49 2.87
CA ASP A 189 -12.70 2.20 3.75
C ASP A 189 -12.80 0.71 4.10
N THR A 190 -12.47 -0.16 3.15
CA THR A 190 -12.50 -1.62 3.32
C THR A 190 -11.12 -2.24 3.55
N GLN A 191 -10.06 -1.45 3.36
CA GLN A 191 -8.65 -1.89 3.42
C GLN A 191 -8.37 -3.06 2.47
N ARG A 192 -8.95 -3.02 1.26
CA ARG A 192 -8.90 -4.09 0.26
C ARG A 192 -8.81 -3.55 -1.15
N TRP A 193 -8.28 -4.34 -2.06
CA TRP A 193 -8.31 -4.01 -3.49
C TRP A 193 -9.68 -4.29 -4.08
N SER A 194 -10.21 -3.32 -4.82
CA SER A 194 -11.56 -3.35 -5.37
C SER A 194 -11.61 -2.70 -6.74
N CYS A 195 -12.53 -3.19 -7.57
CA CYS A 195 -12.83 -2.58 -8.85
C CYS A 195 -13.62 -1.29 -8.66
N LEU A 196 -12.96 -0.16 -8.89
CA LEU A 196 -13.57 1.17 -8.83
C LEU A 196 -13.73 1.73 -10.25
N PRO A 197 -14.70 2.64 -10.50
CA PRO A 197 -14.81 3.30 -11.79
C PRO A 197 -13.49 4.00 -12.18
N ARG A 198 -13.13 4.02 -13.46
CA ARG A 198 -11.89 4.71 -13.94
C ARG A 198 -11.87 6.21 -13.70
N LEU A 199 -13.02 6.82 -13.45
CA LEU A 199 -13.10 8.21 -12.98
C LEU A 199 -12.43 8.39 -11.60
N CYS A 200 -12.16 7.27 -10.91
CA CYS A 200 -11.40 7.23 -9.69
C CYS A 200 -9.88 7.15 -9.91
N THR A 201 -9.42 6.98 -11.16
CA THR A 201 -7.99 6.86 -11.50
C THR A 201 -7.39 8.04 -12.24
N LYS A 202 -6.11 8.24 -11.91
CA LYS A 202 -5.04 9.06 -12.50
C LYS A 202 -5.18 10.57 -12.33
#